data_AF-A0A7C9LRI9-F1
#
_entry.id   AF-A0A7C9LRI9-F1
#
_cell.length_a   1.000
_cell.length_b   1.000
_cell.length_c   1.000
_cell.angle_alpha   90.00
_cell.angle_beta   90.00
_cell.angle_gamma   90.00
#
_symmetry.space_group_name_H-M   'P 1'
#
loop_
_entity.id
_entity.type
_entity.pdbx_description
1 polymer ?
#
loop_
_entity_poly.entity_id
_entity_poly.type
_entity_poly.pdbx_seq_one_letter_code
_entity_poly.pdbx_strand_id
1 'polypeptide(L)'
;MRLPALDRDSFELVSAEQKHQASPATFWLPPEAERQNLQRGQAAKLLFDILVQTETGAHEIGTERMWVIVAGRTSTGYIGILDSQPASTRPDHYLVFGAEVPFQAEHICDIGAPPKEYAEWQLSQAPERLWPRQED
;
A
#
# COMPACT_ATOMS: atom_id res chain seq x y z
N MET A 1 -13.74 5.33 3.71
CA MET A 1 -12.65 5.64 2.78
C MET A 1 -12.61 4.54 1.74
N ARG A 2 -12.60 4.89 0.45
CA ARG A 2 -12.60 3.90 -0.64
C ARG A 2 -11.21 3.31 -0.86
N LEU A 3 -11.14 2.06 -1.29
CA LEU A 3 -9.91 1.44 -1.80
C LEU A 3 -9.57 1.97 -3.20
N PRO A 4 -8.28 1.92 -3.61
CA PRO A 4 -7.87 2.18 -4.99
C PRO A 4 -8.46 1.12 -5.93
N ALA A 5 -8.80 1.52 -7.14
CA ALA A 5 -9.22 0.62 -8.21
C ALA A 5 -8.45 0.95 -9.48
N LEU A 6 -8.02 -0.08 -10.21
CA LEU A 6 -7.10 0.06 -11.34
C LEU A 6 -7.63 0.99 -12.44
N ASP A 7 -8.93 0.90 -12.75
CA ASP A 7 -9.60 1.66 -13.81
C ASP A 7 -9.75 3.17 -13.50
N ARG A 8 -9.79 3.52 -12.21
CA ARG A 8 -10.03 4.89 -11.74
C ARG A 8 -8.77 5.58 -11.22
N ASP A 9 -7.95 4.82 -10.51
CA ASP A 9 -6.80 5.34 -9.76
C ASP A 9 -5.46 4.92 -10.39
N SER A 10 -5.49 4.14 -11.48
CA SER A 10 -4.32 3.56 -12.16
C SER A 10 -3.50 2.59 -11.29
N PHE A 11 -4.01 2.19 -10.13
CA PHE A 11 -3.50 1.08 -9.35
C PHE A 11 -4.59 0.45 -8.49
N GLU A 12 -4.36 -0.78 -8.04
CA GLU A 12 -5.15 -1.45 -7.01
C GLU A 12 -4.24 -2.26 -6.08
N LEU A 13 -4.81 -2.67 -4.94
CA LEU A 13 -4.11 -3.54 -3.99
C LEU A 13 -4.54 -4.99 -4.18
N VAL A 14 -3.55 -5.87 -4.30
CA VAL A 14 -3.79 -7.30 -4.43
C VAL A 14 -4.03 -7.92 -3.05
N SER A 15 -5.04 -8.77 -2.93
CA SER A 15 -5.29 -9.54 -1.71
C SER A 15 -4.17 -10.57 -1.47
N ALA A 16 -3.36 -10.32 -0.44
CA ALA A 16 -2.29 -11.21 -0.01
C ALA A 16 -2.88 -12.52 0.56
N GLU A 17 -4.08 -12.48 1.13
CA GLU A 17 -4.83 -13.67 1.54
C GLU A 17 -5.16 -14.57 0.33
N GLN A 18 -5.65 -13.99 -0.77
CA GLN A 18 -5.92 -14.77 -1.99
C GLN A 18 -4.64 -15.38 -2.58
N LYS A 19 -3.53 -14.63 -2.58
CA LYS A 19 -2.21 -15.15 -3.02
C LYS A 19 -1.73 -16.29 -2.12
N HIS A 20 -1.88 -16.15 -0.80
CA HIS A 20 -1.55 -17.20 0.16
C HIS A 20 -2.42 -18.45 -0.06
N GLN A 21 -3.74 -18.29 -0.20
CA GLN A 21 -4.65 -19.41 -0.45
C GLN A 21 -4.33 -20.16 -1.75
N ALA A 22 -3.99 -19.42 -2.82
CA ALA A 22 -3.64 -20.02 -4.10
C ALA A 22 -2.27 -20.72 -4.10
N SER A 23 -1.34 -20.31 -3.25
CA SER A 23 0.04 -20.84 -3.23
C SER A 23 0.67 -20.81 -1.83
N PRO A 24 0.11 -21.53 -0.84
CA PRO A 24 0.50 -21.38 0.57
C PRO A 24 1.92 -21.84 0.86
N ALA A 25 2.48 -22.72 0.03
CA ALA A 25 3.85 -23.22 0.17
C ALA A 25 4.93 -22.22 -0.25
N THR A 26 4.59 -21.24 -1.10
CA THR A 26 5.56 -20.27 -1.68
C THR A 26 5.23 -18.83 -1.35
N PHE A 27 4.00 -18.56 -0.90
CA PHE A 27 3.56 -17.24 -0.48
C PHE A 27 3.20 -17.30 1.00
N TRP A 28 4.11 -16.88 1.87
CA TRP A 28 3.85 -16.77 3.31
C TRP A 28 3.03 -15.50 3.62
N LEU A 29 2.29 -15.53 4.73
CA LEU A 29 1.50 -14.40 5.24
C LEU A 29 1.69 -14.26 6.75
N PRO A 30 1.80 -13.03 7.29
CA PRO A 30 1.71 -12.80 8.72
C PRO A 30 0.37 -13.30 9.30
N PRO A 31 0.33 -13.72 10.57
CA PRO A 31 -0.91 -14.14 11.23
C PRO A 31 -2.01 -13.08 11.13
N GLU A 32 -3.26 -13.52 10.94
CA GLU A 32 -4.42 -12.63 10.81
C GLU A 32 -4.55 -11.64 11.96
N ALA A 33 -4.34 -12.11 13.20
CA ALA A 33 -4.41 -11.26 14.38
C ALA A 33 -3.38 -10.10 14.36
N GLU A 34 -2.19 -10.30 13.80
CA GLU A 34 -1.19 -9.24 13.65
C GLU A 34 -1.60 -8.25 12.55
N ARG A 35 -2.08 -8.75 11.42
CA ARG A 35 -2.60 -7.93 10.30
C ARG A 35 -3.80 -7.08 10.71
N GLN A 36 -4.68 -7.60 11.57
CA GLN A 36 -5.84 -6.89 12.11
C GLN A 36 -5.50 -5.91 13.24
N ASN A 37 -4.28 -5.98 13.79
CA ASN A 37 -3.87 -5.18 14.94
C ASN A 37 -2.59 -4.37 14.72
N LEU A 38 -2.37 -3.87 13.49
CA LEU A 38 -1.29 -2.93 13.24
C LEU A 38 -1.50 -1.62 13.98
N GLN A 39 -0.40 -1.09 14.51
CA GLN A 39 -0.29 0.15 15.26
C GLN A 39 0.35 1.24 14.39
N ARG A 40 0.02 2.50 14.68
CA ARG A 40 0.67 3.66 14.04
C ARG A 40 2.19 3.57 14.20
N GLY A 41 2.93 3.80 13.12
CA GLY A 41 4.39 3.72 13.07
C GLY A 41 4.95 2.34 12.71
N GLN A 42 4.15 1.26 12.76
CA GLN A 42 4.55 0.00 12.14
C GLN A 42 4.51 0.12 10.62
N ALA A 43 5.22 -0.78 9.93
CA ALA A 43 5.20 -0.86 8.48
C ALA A 43 4.38 -2.07 8.01
N ALA A 44 3.70 -1.92 6.89
CA ALA A 44 3.05 -3.02 6.17
C ALA A 44 3.59 -3.08 4.75
N LYS A 45 3.95 -4.28 4.28
CA LYS A 45 4.26 -4.49 2.86
C LYS A 45 2.97 -4.89 2.15
N LEU A 46 2.70 -4.24 1.05
CA LEU A 46 1.51 -4.45 0.22
C LEU A 46 1.94 -4.84 -1.20
N LEU A 47 1.02 -5.43 -1.95
CA LEU A 47 1.17 -5.71 -3.37
C LEU A 47 0.32 -4.73 -4.17
N PHE A 48 0.93 -4.04 -5.12
CA PHE A 48 0.30 -3.04 -5.95
C PHE A 48 0.29 -3.54 -7.39
N ASP A 49 -0.88 -3.75 -7.96
CA ASP A 49 -1.03 -3.87 -9.40
C ASP A 49 -1.20 -2.46 -9.96
N ILE A 50 -0.31 -2.06 -10.85
CA ILE A 50 -0.17 -0.69 -11.35
C ILE A 50 -0.35 -0.70 -12.86
N LEU A 51 -1.22 0.18 -13.36
CA LEU A 51 -1.38 0.40 -14.80
C LEU A 51 -0.24 1.28 -15.31
N VAL A 52 0.69 0.68 -16.05
CA VAL A 52 1.90 1.33 -16.55
C VAL A 52 1.78 1.52 -18.06
N GLN A 53 2.23 2.67 -18.57
CA GLN A 53 2.39 2.87 -20.00
C GLN A 53 3.78 2.44 -20.45
N THR A 54 3.85 1.52 -21.41
CA THR A 54 5.09 1.03 -22.00
C THR A 54 5.71 2.05 -22.96
N GLU A 55 6.94 1.78 -23.40
CA GLU A 55 7.64 2.60 -24.40
C GLU A 55 6.90 2.69 -25.74
N THR A 56 6.09 1.66 -26.08
CA THR A 56 5.28 1.63 -27.30
C THR A 56 3.95 2.38 -27.14
N GLY A 57 3.68 2.92 -25.96
CA GLY A 57 2.44 3.60 -25.62
C GLY A 57 1.29 2.67 -25.23
N ALA A 58 1.52 1.35 -25.19
CA ALA A 58 0.54 0.38 -24.70
C ALA A 58 0.42 0.44 -23.17
N HIS A 59 -0.71 0.00 -22.63
CA HIS A 59 -0.89 -0.13 -21.18
C HIS A 59 -0.72 -1.59 -20.75
N GLU A 60 0.09 -1.81 -19.72
CA GLU A 60 0.33 -3.10 -19.09
C GLU A 60 0.15 -2.99 -17.57
N ILE A 61 -0.11 -4.13 -16.91
CA ILE A 61 -0.21 -4.18 -15.45
C ILE A 61 1.10 -4.75 -14.92
N GLY A 62 1.81 -3.96 -14.12
CA GLY A 62 2.99 -4.40 -13.36
C GLY A 62 2.65 -4.56 -11.89
N THR A 63 3.14 -5.62 -11.25
CA THR A 63 2.99 -5.82 -9.80
C THR A 63 4.25 -5.40 -9.05
N GLU A 64 4.13 -4.48 -8.09
CA GLU A 64 5.21 -4.07 -7.19
C GLU A 64 4.89 -4.42 -5.73
N ARG A 65 5.93 -4.71 -4.95
CA ARG A 65 5.83 -4.91 -3.49
C ARG A 65 6.45 -3.71 -2.82
N MET A 66 5.65 -2.96 -2.07
CA MET A 66 6.09 -1.70 -1.48
C MET A 66 5.66 -1.61 -0.01
N TRP A 67 6.45 -0.89 0.78
CA TRP A 67 6.18 -0.63 2.18
C TRP A 67 5.35 0.64 2.36
N VAL A 68 4.44 0.61 3.33
CA VAL A 68 3.78 1.80 3.87
C VAL A 68 4.04 1.90 5.38
N ILE A 69 4.21 3.10 5.91
CA ILE A 69 4.17 3.35 7.36
C ILE A 69 2.72 3.59 7.77
N VAL A 70 2.20 2.81 8.72
CA VAL A 70 0.82 2.95 9.19
C VAL A 70 0.64 4.32 9.86
N ALA A 71 -0.22 5.16 9.29
CA ALA A 71 -0.56 6.46 9.83
C ALA A 71 -1.76 6.39 10.77
N GLY A 72 -2.73 5.50 10.49
CA GLY A 72 -3.89 5.34 11.37
C GLY A 72 -4.81 4.22 10.95
N ARG A 73 -5.76 3.92 11.83
CA ARG A 73 -6.88 3.00 11.56
C ARG A 73 -8.06 3.80 10.99
N THR A 74 -8.78 3.19 10.08
CA THR A 74 -10.05 3.71 9.53
C THR A 74 -11.19 2.76 9.93
N SER A 75 -12.43 3.10 9.61
CA SER A 75 -13.59 2.23 9.86
C SER A 75 -13.51 0.90 9.11
N THR A 76 -12.77 0.84 7.99
CA THR A 76 -12.71 -0.33 7.10
C THR A 76 -11.30 -0.94 7.02
N GLY A 77 -10.30 -0.38 7.70
CA GLY A 77 -8.93 -0.87 7.62
C GLY A 77 -7.93 0.16 8.14
N TYR A 78 -6.99 0.57 7.29
CA TYR A 78 -5.89 1.45 7.61
C TYR A 78 -5.68 2.52 6.55
N ILE A 79 -4.97 3.57 6.94
CA ILE A 79 -4.31 4.50 6.03
C ILE A 79 -2.82 4.49 6.37
N GLY A 80 -1.98 4.36 5.34
CA GLY A 80 -0.52 4.38 5.46
C GLY A 80 0.12 5.42 4.55
N ILE A 81 1.35 5.78 4.84
CA ILE A 81 2.20 6.64 4.01
C ILE A 81 3.16 5.75 3.23
N LEU A 82 3.15 5.83 1.90
CA LEU A 82 4.03 5.06 1.03
C LEU A 82 5.49 5.39 1.35
N ASP A 83 6.26 4.37 1.70
CA ASP A 83 7.63 4.47 2.20
C ASP A 83 8.62 3.78 1.25
N SER A 84 8.18 3.51 0.03
CA SER A 84 8.98 3.00 -1.07
C SER A 84 8.85 3.94 -2.26
N GLN A 85 9.93 4.07 -3.04
CA GLN A 85 9.89 4.73 -4.33
C GLN A 85 9.44 3.70 -5.39
N PRO A 86 8.26 3.86 -6.04
CA PRO A 86 7.84 2.92 -7.07
C PRO A 86 8.80 2.94 -8.25
N ALA A 87 9.05 1.77 -8.84
CA ALA A 87 10.04 1.60 -9.90
C ALA A 87 9.45 1.81 -11.31
N SER A 88 8.17 1.51 -11.51
CA SER A 88 7.50 1.52 -12.81
C SER A 88 6.67 2.78 -13.10
N THR A 89 6.50 3.66 -12.11
CA THR A 89 5.67 4.86 -12.25
C THR A 89 6.47 6.09 -12.66
N ARG A 90 5.80 7.02 -13.35
CA ARG A 90 6.34 8.35 -13.66
C ARG A 90 6.05 9.33 -12.51
N PRO A 91 6.80 10.45 -12.39
CA PRO A 91 6.62 11.42 -11.29
C PRO A 91 5.22 12.05 -11.19
N ASP A 92 4.45 12.06 -12.27
CA ASP A 92 3.06 12.56 -12.32
C ASP A 92 2.03 11.53 -11.85
N HIS A 93 2.43 10.29 -11.60
CA HIS A 93 1.57 9.25 -11.03
C HIS A 93 1.21 9.54 -9.57
N TYR A 94 0.09 8.98 -9.10
CA TYR A 94 -0.33 9.14 -7.70
C TYR A 94 0.64 8.46 -6.72
N LEU A 95 1.06 7.23 -7.03
CA LEU A 95 2.02 6.49 -6.22
C LEU A 95 3.40 7.16 -6.29
N VAL A 96 3.78 7.81 -5.19
CA VAL A 96 5.09 8.42 -4.95
C VAL A 96 5.44 8.25 -3.48
N PHE A 97 6.73 8.31 -3.14
CA PHE A 97 7.14 8.34 -1.73
C PHE A 97 6.37 9.46 -0.98
N GLY A 98 5.81 9.14 0.19
CA GLY A 98 4.99 10.06 0.95
C GLY A 98 3.49 10.09 0.59
N ALA A 99 3.04 9.36 -0.43
CA ALA A 99 1.62 9.30 -0.79
C ALA A 99 0.78 8.52 0.23
N GLU A 100 -0.44 8.94 0.50
CA GLU A 100 -1.39 8.17 1.31
C GLU A 100 -1.94 6.97 0.54
N VAL A 101 -2.00 5.81 1.19
CA VAL A 101 -2.55 4.58 0.63
C VAL A 101 -3.53 3.96 1.64
N PRO A 102 -4.83 3.83 1.31
CA PRO A 102 -5.75 3.05 2.13
C PRO A 102 -5.59 1.57 1.84
N PHE A 103 -5.68 0.74 2.87
CA PHE A 103 -5.58 -0.70 2.74
C PHE A 103 -6.33 -1.43 3.86
N GLN A 104 -6.54 -2.73 3.68
CA GLN A 104 -7.19 -3.60 4.65
C GLN A 104 -6.22 -4.69 5.09
N ALA A 105 -6.59 -5.42 6.15
CA ALA A 105 -5.75 -6.51 6.67
C ALA A 105 -5.40 -7.53 5.59
N GLU A 106 -6.34 -7.84 4.68
CA GLU A 106 -6.14 -8.82 3.60
C GLU A 106 -5.04 -8.45 2.59
N HIS A 107 -4.68 -7.17 2.47
CA HIS A 107 -3.63 -6.71 1.55
C HIS A 107 -2.21 -6.84 2.12
N ILE A 108 -2.08 -7.09 3.44
CA ILE A 108 -0.79 -7.09 4.13
C ILE A 108 -0.06 -8.40 3.85
N CYS A 109 1.05 -8.35 3.11
CA CYS A 109 1.88 -9.53 2.82
C CYS A 109 3.11 -9.65 3.71
N ASP A 110 3.46 -8.59 4.45
CA ASP A 110 4.56 -8.59 5.41
C ASP A 110 4.36 -7.46 6.42
N ILE A 111 4.96 -7.59 7.61
CA ILE A 111 4.90 -6.58 8.68
C ILE A 111 6.32 -6.20 9.07
N GLY A 112 6.56 -4.90 9.21
CA GLY A 112 7.85 -4.33 9.60
C GLY A 112 7.75 -3.48 10.86
N ALA A 113 8.84 -3.41 11.60
CA ALA A 113 9.03 -2.50 12.73
C ALA A 113 10.23 -1.60 12.44
N PRO A 114 10.06 -0.53 11.64
CA PRO A 114 11.14 0.40 11.37
C PRO A 114 11.60 1.11 12.66
N PRO A 115 12.80 1.71 12.69
CA PRO A 115 13.24 2.53 13.81
C PRO A 115 12.19 3.58 14.16
N LYS A 116 11.93 3.77 15.45
CA LYS A 116 10.85 4.64 15.93
C LYS A 116 11.03 6.07 15.43
N GLU A 117 12.26 6.58 15.49
CA GLU A 117 12.62 7.93 15.06
C GLU A 117 12.36 8.14 13.56
N TYR A 118 12.59 7.10 12.75
CA TYR A 118 12.31 7.13 11.32
C TYR A 118 10.80 7.16 11.05
N ALA A 119 10.04 6.28 11.72
CA ALA A 119 8.59 6.25 11.57
C ALA A 119 7.95 7.57 12.03
N GLU A 120 8.43 8.15 13.14
CA GLU A 120 7.99 9.45 13.63
C GLU A 120 8.32 10.58 12.64
N TRP A 121 9.53 10.58 12.08
CA TRP A 121 9.91 11.53 11.03
C TRP A 121 8.98 11.43 9.82
N GLN A 122 8.77 10.24 9.27
CA GLN A 122 7.93 10.02 8.10
C GLN A 122 6.49 10.46 8.36
N LEU A 123 5.95 10.11 9.54
CA LEU A 123 4.57 10.45 9.94
C LEU A 123 4.39 11.92 10.39
N SER A 124 5.47 12.68 10.52
CA SER A 124 5.44 14.13 10.78
C SER A 124 5.43 14.97 9.50
N GLN A 125 5.80 14.37 8.36
CA GLN A 125 5.74 15.05 7.06
C GLN A 125 4.27 15.19 6.61
N ALA A 126 3.99 16.25 5.86
CA ALA A 126 2.74 16.32 5.11
C ALA A 126 2.77 15.24 4.01
N PRO A 127 1.68 14.49 3.80
CA PRO A 127 1.64 13.52 2.71
C PRO A 127 1.81 14.22 1.36
N GLU A 128 2.64 13.64 0.49
CA GLU A 128 2.92 14.17 -0.85
C GLU A 128 1.66 14.14 -1.72
N ARG A 129 0.82 13.12 -1.52
CA ARG A 129 -0.49 12.96 -2.14
C ARG A 129 -1.49 12.52 -1.08
N LEU A 130 -2.61 13.24 -0.98
CA LEU A 130 -3.70 12.91 -0.07
C LEU A 130 -4.68 11.95 -0.75
N TRP A 131 -5.08 10.90 -0.04
CA TRP A 131 -6.10 10.00 -0.54
C TRP A 131 -7.48 10.61 -0.31
N PRO A 132 -8.37 10.64 -1.32
CA PRO A 132 -9.71 11.19 -1.18
C PRO A 132 -10.44 10.62 0.04
N ARG A 133 -10.82 11.51 0.94
CA ARG A 133 -11.78 11.20 1.99
C ARG A 133 -13.15 11.12 1.30
N GLN A 134 -13.96 10.11 1.62
CA GLN A 134 -15.35 10.14 1.16
C GLN A 134 -16.02 11.29 1.92
N GLU A 135 -16.52 12.29 1.20
CA GLU A 135 -17.55 13.17 1.74
C GLU A 135 -18.85 12.36 1.78
N ASP A 136 -19.50 12.34 2.94
CA ASP A 136 -20.81 11.68 3.14
C ASP A 136 -21.91 12.37 2.33
#